data_AF-E9CN98-F1
#
_entry.id   AF-E9CN98-F1
#
_cell.length_a   1.000
_cell.length_b   1.000
_cell.length_c   1.000
_cell.angle_alpha   90.00
_cell.angle_beta   90.00
_cell.angle_gamma   90.00
#
_symmetry.space_group_name_H-M   'P 1'
#
loop_
_entity.id
_entity.type
_entity.pdbx_description
1 polymer ?
#
loop_
_entity_poly.entity_id
_entity_poly.type
_entity_poly.pdbx_seq_one_letter_code
_entity_poly.pdbx_strand_id
1 'polypeptide(L)'
;FSGADSFYPVMATIISTLIVALIIFVGNLYFNTSSDLFTSIFQGGVRYNSYVFIALSQSLFGSEGVALSGFFVAHMIILTNIMSVLVMNHYGTGSKKSLSGALLALTKNPLIIGALLGMLMNLCNLHITGAIKQLFVYLSHAATPLSLMSVGAGLIVSMHIRKLVSISYATMLKLVTMPLITIALVHYFGATGVPASIAILYSAVPCAGNAYILARQMGGDHEAMASIITSTTLLSIITVTFILGSVAL
;
A
#
# COMPACT_ATOMS: atom_id res chain seq x y z
N PHE A 1 23.41 -1.34 5.28
CA PHE A 1 22.17 -2.07 5.58
C PHE A 1 22.37 -3.52 5.23
N SER A 2 22.45 -4.39 6.23
CA SER A 2 22.40 -5.84 5.97
C SER A 2 20.98 -6.12 5.47
N GLY A 3 20.83 -6.59 4.23
CA GLY A 3 19.52 -7.01 3.71
C GLY A 3 18.97 -8.24 4.45
N ALA A 4 19.78 -8.90 5.29
CA ALA A 4 19.42 -10.10 6.01
C ALA A 4 18.43 -9.82 7.15
N ASP A 5 18.59 -8.72 7.89
CA ASP A 5 17.72 -8.38 9.03
C ASP A 5 16.33 -7.92 8.59
N SER A 6 16.21 -7.43 7.36
CA SER A 6 14.95 -6.97 6.76
C SER A 6 14.22 -8.06 5.96
N PHE A 7 14.82 -9.22 5.76
CA PHE A 7 14.25 -10.29 4.94
C PHE A 7 12.94 -10.83 5.51
N TYR A 8 12.94 -11.22 6.79
CA TYR A 8 11.75 -11.77 7.45
C TYR A 8 10.59 -10.76 7.57
N PRO A 9 10.81 -9.49 7.97
CA PRO A 9 9.77 -8.46 7.93
C PRO A 9 9.13 -8.24 6.56
N VAL A 10 9.92 -8.23 5.48
CA VAL A 10 9.40 -8.11 4.11
C VAL A 10 8.62 -9.37 3.72
N MET A 11 9.11 -10.56 4.07
CA MET A 11 8.39 -11.81 3.85
C MET A 11 7.03 -11.81 4.56
N ALA A 12 6.99 -11.40 5.83
CA ALA A 12 5.77 -11.31 6.62
C ALA A 12 4.72 -10.42 5.95
N THR A 13 5.14 -9.29 5.39
CA THR A 13 4.24 -8.35 4.71
C THR A 13 3.80 -8.84 3.33
N ILE A 14 4.63 -9.59 2.61
CA ILE A 14 4.23 -10.23 1.35
C ILE A 14 3.17 -11.30 1.64
N ILE A 15 3.46 -12.19 2.59
CA ILE A 15 2.56 -13.28 2.97
C ILE A 15 1.25 -12.71 3.52
N SER A 16 1.28 -11.70 4.39
CA SER A 16 0.04 -11.10 4.90
C SER A 16 -0.81 -10.48 3.80
N THR A 17 -0.19 -9.80 2.84
CA THR A 17 -0.89 -9.24 1.67
C THR A 17 -1.51 -10.35 0.81
N LEU A 18 -0.81 -11.46 0.58
CA LEU A 18 -1.32 -12.62 -0.17
C LEU A 18 -2.47 -13.32 0.56
N ILE A 19 -2.38 -13.47 1.89
CA ILE A 19 -3.45 -14.04 2.71
C ILE A 19 -4.69 -13.15 2.65
N VAL A 20 -4.54 -11.82 2.79
CA VAL A 20 -5.67 -10.88 2.68
C VAL A 20 -6.27 -10.92 1.28
N ALA A 21 -5.45 -10.96 0.24
CA ALA A 21 -5.92 -11.15 -1.13
C ALA A 21 -6.75 -12.44 -1.27
N LEU A 22 -6.28 -13.55 -0.71
CA LEU A 22 -7.01 -14.82 -0.69
C LEU A 22 -8.34 -14.72 0.07
N ILE A 23 -8.35 -14.08 1.25
CA ILE A 23 -9.57 -13.85 2.05
C ILE A 23 -10.59 -13.06 1.22
N ILE A 24 -10.16 -12.04 0.47
CA ILE A 24 -11.04 -11.26 -0.40
C ILE A 24 -11.61 -12.12 -1.52
N PHE A 25 -10.77 -12.92 -2.19
CA PHE A 25 -11.21 -13.83 -3.25
C PHE A 25 -12.22 -14.85 -2.74
N VAL A 26 -11.92 -15.52 -1.62
CA VAL A 26 -12.80 -16.51 -1.00
C VAL A 26 -14.09 -15.85 -0.54
N GLY A 27 -14.02 -14.67 0.10
CA GLY A 27 -15.18 -13.91 0.52
C GLY A 27 -16.10 -13.55 -0.66
N ASN A 28 -15.54 -13.20 -1.81
CA ASN A 28 -16.33 -12.89 -3.00
C ASN A 28 -17.16 -14.08 -3.52
N LEU A 29 -16.70 -15.32 -3.29
CA LEU A 29 -17.48 -16.52 -3.63
C LEU A 29 -18.78 -16.61 -2.82
N TYR A 30 -18.80 -16.05 -1.60
CA TYR A 30 -19.98 -16.06 -0.72
C TYR A 30 -20.86 -14.83 -0.89
N PHE A 31 -20.27 -13.63 -1.05
CA PHE A 31 -21.02 -12.36 -1.12
C PHE A 31 -21.51 -11.99 -2.52
N ASN A 32 -21.09 -12.73 -3.57
CA ASN A 32 -21.48 -12.57 -4.98
C ASN A 32 -21.58 -11.10 -5.42
N THR A 33 -20.53 -10.34 -5.12
CA THR A 33 -20.49 -8.90 -5.36
C THR A 33 -20.34 -8.61 -6.85
N SER A 34 -20.86 -7.48 -7.32
CA SER A 34 -20.66 -7.06 -8.72
C SER A 34 -19.16 -6.92 -9.03
N SER A 35 -18.76 -7.27 -10.25
CA SER A 35 -17.34 -7.39 -10.62
C SER A 35 -16.56 -6.07 -10.45
N ASP A 36 -17.21 -4.94 -10.73
CA ASP A 36 -16.66 -3.59 -10.53
C ASP A 36 -16.41 -3.28 -9.04
N LEU A 37 -17.36 -3.61 -8.17
CA LEU A 37 -17.24 -3.41 -6.72
C LEU A 37 -16.23 -4.38 -6.10
N PHE A 38 -16.18 -5.62 -6.56
CA PHE A 38 -15.15 -6.59 -6.14
C PHE A 38 -13.74 -6.03 -6.38
N THR A 39 -13.50 -5.40 -7.53
CA THR A 39 -12.18 -4.83 -7.84
C THR A 39 -11.79 -3.70 -6.88
N SER A 40 -12.76 -2.89 -6.45
CA SER A 40 -12.56 -1.82 -5.45
C SER A 40 -12.33 -2.38 -4.04
N ILE A 41 -13.05 -3.42 -3.63
CA ILE A 41 -12.82 -4.13 -2.36
C ILE A 41 -11.40 -4.73 -2.35
N PHE A 42 -11.01 -5.38 -3.44
CA PHE A 42 -9.69 -5.99 -3.58
C PHE A 42 -8.57 -4.95 -3.41
N GLN A 43 -8.63 -3.85 -4.17
CA GLN A 43 -7.67 -2.75 -4.03
C GLN A 43 -7.68 -2.16 -2.62
N GLY A 44 -8.86 -1.96 -2.05
CA GLY A 44 -9.06 -1.46 -0.69
C GLY A 44 -8.36 -2.27 0.39
N GLY A 45 -8.37 -3.60 0.26
CA GLY A 45 -7.76 -4.52 1.21
C GLY A 45 -6.25 -4.69 1.03
N VAL A 46 -5.75 -4.74 -0.21
CA VAL A 46 -4.34 -5.10 -0.47
C VAL A 46 -3.41 -3.92 -0.69
N ARG A 47 -3.92 -2.76 -1.13
CA ARG A 47 -3.08 -1.58 -1.39
C ARG A 47 -2.87 -0.78 -0.12
N TYR A 48 -1.75 -0.07 -0.09
CA TYR A 48 -1.32 0.73 1.04
C TYR A 48 -0.88 2.12 0.57
N ASN A 49 -1.06 3.12 1.41
CA ASN A 49 -0.66 4.48 1.12
C ASN A 49 0.83 4.67 1.42
N SER A 50 1.65 4.63 0.36
CA SER A 50 3.11 4.79 0.47
C SER A 50 3.53 6.14 1.06
N TYR A 51 2.73 7.19 0.85
CA TYR A 51 3.01 8.52 1.35
C TYR A 51 2.87 8.60 2.87
N VAL A 52 1.72 8.14 3.39
CA VAL A 52 1.47 8.05 4.84
C VAL A 52 2.49 7.11 5.49
N PHE A 53 2.83 6.00 4.82
CA PHE A 53 3.81 5.04 5.30
C PHE A 53 5.21 5.65 5.49
N ILE A 54 5.75 6.33 4.47
CA ILE A 54 7.07 6.97 4.57
C ILE A 54 7.05 8.08 5.63
N ALA A 55 5.99 8.88 5.66
CA ALA A 55 5.87 9.99 6.63
C ALA A 55 5.85 9.50 8.08
N LEU A 56 5.06 8.48 8.39
CA LEU A 56 5.02 7.88 9.72
C LEU A 56 6.33 7.17 10.06
N SER A 57 6.97 6.52 9.09
CA SER A 57 8.27 5.87 9.30
C SER A 57 9.35 6.89 9.67
N GLN A 58 9.35 8.05 9.00
CA GLN A 58 10.23 9.18 9.34
C GLN A 58 9.93 9.72 10.74
N SER A 59 8.65 9.92 11.07
CA SER A 59 8.23 10.50 12.34
C SER A 59 8.54 9.59 13.54
N LEU A 60 8.46 8.27 13.37
CA LEU A 60 8.60 7.31 14.45
C LEU A 60 10.02 6.76 14.61
N PHE A 61 10.74 6.56 13.49
CA PHE A 61 12.03 5.87 13.47
C PHE A 61 13.14 6.68 12.77
N GLY A 62 12.90 7.96 12.48
CA GLY A 62 13.89 8.86 11.91
C GLY A 62 14.42 8.42 10.54
N SER A 63 15.72 8.67 10.30
CA SER A 63 16.38 8.35 9.03
C SER A 63 16.45 6.85 8.74
N GLU A 64 16.55 6.01 9.78
CA GLU A 64 16.51 4.56 9.65
C GLU A 64 15.14 4.08 9.13
N GLY A 65 14.06 4.63 9.70
CA GLY A 65 12.69 4.37 9.23
C GLY A 65 12.47 4.74 7.77
N VAL A 66 13.01 5.88 7.33
CA VAL A 66 12.93 6.29 5.92
C VAL A 66 13.67 5.32 5.01
N ALA A 67 14.87 4.88 5.40
CA ALA A 67 15.64 3.92 4.61
C ALA A 67 14.92 2.57 4.49
N LEU A 68 14.42 2.04 5.61
CA LEU A 68 13.68 0.77 5.64
C LEU A 68 12.34 0.86 4.90
N SER A 69 11.55 1.90 5.13
CA SER A 69 10.29 2.09 4.40
C SER A 69 10.51 2.23 2.90
N GLY A 70 11.58 2.88 2.45
CA GLY A 70 11.98 2.91 1.04
C GLY A 70 12.23 1.51 0.46
N PHE A 71 12.93 0.66 1.21
CA PHE A 71 13.15 -0.74 0.83
C PHE A 71 11.83 -1.52 0.73
N PHE A 72 10.93 -1.39 1.71
CA PHE A 72 9.59 -2.00 1.66
C PHE A 72 8.78 -1.50 0.47
N VAL A 73 8.78 -0.19 0.23
CA VAL A 73 8.05 0.42 -0.89
C VAL A 73 8.51 -0.15 -2.22
N ALA A 74 9.82 -0.32 -2.43
CA ALA A 74 10.35 -0.87 -3.66
C ALA A 74 9.78 -2.27 -4.00
N HIS A 75 9.54 -3.12 -3.01
CA HIS A 75 8.99 -4.46 -3.20
C HIS A 75 7.46 -4.45 -3.25
N MET A 76 6.82 -3.80 -2.28
CA MET A 76 5.38 -3.83 -2.10
C MET A 76 4.63 -3.07 -3.17
N ILE A 77 5.22 -2.01 -3.71
CA ILE A 77 4.59 -1.26 -4.79
C ILE A 77 4.43 -2.14 -6.03
N ILE A 78 5.45 -2.92 -6.37
CA ILE A 78 5.43 -3.82 -7.53
C ILE A 78 4.35 -4.90 -7.30
N LEU A 79 4.42 -5.59 -6.16
CA LEU A 79 3.47 -6.67 -5.82
C LEU A 79 2.01 -6.19 -5.84
N THR A 80 1.70 -5.13 -5.08
CA THR A 80 0.32 -4.65 -4.94
C THR A 80 -0.24 -4.04 -6.22
N ASN A 81 0.58 -3.36 -7.03
CA ASN A 81 0.13 -2.83 -8.32
C ASN A 81 -0.10 -3.95 -9.34
N ILE A 82 0.79 -4.95 -9.43
CA ILE A 82 0.58 -6.09 -10.34
C ILE A 82 -0.71 -6.82 -9.97
N MET A 83 -0.91 -7.16 -8.69
CA MET A 83 -2.14 -7.83 -8.25
C MET A 83 -3.39 -7.00 -8.58
N SER A 84 -3.37 -5.70 -8.28
CA SER A 84 -4.50 -4.81 -8.53
C SER A 84 -4.81 -4.70 -10.02
N VAL A 85 -3.80 -4.53 -10.87
CA VAL A 85 -3.96 -4.41 -12.32
C VAL A 85 -4.47 -5.72 -12.92
N LEU A 86 -4.00 -6.87 -12.46
CA LEU A 86 -4.49 -8.18 -12.93
C LEU A 86 -5.97 -8.37 -12.56
N VAL A 87 -6.37 -8.06 -11.32
CA VAL A 87 -7.77 -8.12 -10.89
C VAL A 87 -8.64 -7.13 -11.66
N MET A 88 -8.22 -5.88 -11.79
CA MET A 88 -8.92 -4.86 -12.58
C MET A 88 -9.08 -5.26 -14.05
N ASN A 89 -8.04 -5.83 -14.67
CA ASN A 89 -8.11 -6.25 -16.06
C ASN A 89 -9.08 -7.43 -16.27
N HIS A 90 -9.20 -8.32 -15.29
CA HIS A 90 -10.08 -9.49 -15.37
C HIS A 90 -11.54 -9.16 -15.03
N TYR A 91 -11.78 -8.39 -13.97
CA TYR A 91 -13.10 -8.15 -13.40
C TYR A 91 -13.67 -6.74 -13.68
N GLY A 92 -12.84 -5.79 -14.14
CA GLY A 92 -13.27 -4.42 -14.43
C GLY A 92 -14.23 -4.35 -15.63
N THR A 93 -15.30 -3.57 -15.47
CA THR A 93 -16.34 -3.40 -16.50
C THR A 93 -15.85 -2.53 -17.66
N GLY A 94 -16.08 -2.94 -18.91
CA GLY A 94 -15.64 -2.16 -20.08
C GLY A 94 -14.12 -2.08 -20.28
N SER A 95 -13.33 -2.75 -19.44
CA SER A 95 -11.92 -3.03 -19.69
C SER A 95 -11.81 -3.81 -21.00
N LYS A 96 -11.16 -3.22 -22.02
CA LYS A 96 -10.58 -4.04 -23.09
C LYS A 96 -9.61 -4.96 -22.39
N LYS A 97 -9.94 -6.24 -22.25
CA LYS A 97 -9.13 -7.32 -21.65
C LYS A 97 -7.79 -7.44 -22.37
N SER A 98 -6.93 -6.46 -22.15
CA SER A 98 -5.72 -6.22 -22.92
C SER A 98 -4.60 -6.18 -21.90
N LEU A 99 -3.99 -7.35 -21.71
CA LEU A 99 -2.80 -7.51 -20.89
C LEU A 99 -1.72 -6.49 -21.28
N SER A 100 -1.66 -6.10 -22.56
CA SER A 100 -0.78 -5.03 -23.05
C SER A 100 -1.13 -3.64 -22.52
N GLY A 101 -2.42 -3.31 -22.35
CA GLY A 101 -2.84 -2.05 -21.73
C GLY A 101 -2.49 -1.98 -20.24
N ALA A 102 -2.68 -3.11 -19.54
CA ALA A 102 -2.23 -3.30 -18.16
C ALA A 102 -0.71 -3.16 -18.00
N LEU A 103 0.08 -3.82 -18.86
CA LEU A 103 1.54 -3.68 -18.87
C LEU A 103 1.97 -2.25 -19.18
N LEU A 104 1.33 -1.59 -20.15
CA LEU A 104 1.64 -0.21 -20.51
C LEU A 104 1.32 0.78 -19.37
N ALA A 105 0.27 0.52 -18.59
CA ALA A 105 -0.04 1.32 -17.41
C ALA A 105 1.01 1.16 -16.31
N LEU A 106 1.53 -0.07 -16.11
CA LEU A 106 2.62 -0.34 -15.17
C LEU A 106 3.93 0.33 -15.60
N THR A 107 4.30 0.27 -16.88
CA THR A 107 5.55 0.88 -17.38
C THR A 107 5.53 2.40 -17.38
N LYS A 108 4.34 3.01 -17.36
CA LYS A 108 4.18 4.48 -17.26
C LYS A 108 4.01 4.99 -15.83
N ASN A 109 3.99 4.12 -14.82
CA ASN A 109 3.81 4.54 -13.44
C ASN A 109 5.12 5.13 -12.87
N PRO A 110 5.18 6.44 -12.57
CA PRO A 110 6.42 7.09 -12.14
C PRO A 110 6.98 6.51 -10.83
N LEU A 111 6.12 5.97 -9.96
CA LEU A 111 6.58 5.31 -8.73
C LEU A 111 7.27 3.97 -9.02
N ILE A 112 6.76 3.20 -9.98
CA ILE A 112 7.38 1.93 -10.41
C ILE A 112 8.72 2.24 -11.10
N ILE A 113 8.74 3.21 -12.02
CA ILE A 113 9.97 3.64 -12.70
C ILE A 113 11.02 4.09 -11.68
N GLY A 114 10.64 4.95 -10.73
CA GLY A 114 11.53 5.42 -9.68
C GLY A 114 12.08 4.30 -8.79
N ALA A 115 11.22 3.36 -8.38
CA ALA A 115 11.63 2.21 -7.57
C ALA A 115 12.57 1.27 -8.33
N LEU A 116 12.28 0.97 -9.60
CA LEU A 116 13.12 0.12 -10.45
C LEU A 116 14.47 0.77 -10.72
N LEU A 117 14.51 2.06 -11.06
CA LEU A 117 15.76 2.80 -11.23
C LEU A 117 16.57 2.80 -9.93
N GLY A 118 15.95 3.09 -8.79
CA GLY A 118 16.63 3.05 -7.50
C GLY A 118 17.21 1.67 -7.16
N MET A 119 16.45 0.60 -7.42
CA MET A 119 16.89 -0.77 -7.22
C MET A 119 18.05 -1.14 -8.17
N LEU A 120 17.96 -0.79 -9.44
CA LEU A 120 19.03 -1.02 -10.43
C LEU A 120 20.32 -0.27 -10.06
N MET A 121 20.21 0.98 -9.61
CA MET A 121 21.37 1.76 -9.16
C MET A 121 22.02 1.12 -7.94
N ASN A 122 21.23 0.60 -7.00
CA ASN A 122 21.74 -0.11 -5.84
C ASN A 122 22.48 -1.40 -6.25
N LEU A 123 21.90 -2.20 -7.14
CA LEU A 123 22.50 -3.45 -7.65
C LEU A 123 23.81 -3.19 -8.42
N CYS A 124 23.84 -2.13 -9.23
CA CYS A 124 25.03 -1.73 -9.98
C CYS A 124 26.07 -0.97 -9.13
N ASN A 125 25.84 -0.77 -7.83
CA ASN A 125 26.66 0.06 -6.95
C ASN A 125 26.92 1.49 -7.52
N LEU A 126 25.94 2.02 -8.25
CA LEU A 126 25.99 3.37 -8.81
C LEU A 126 25.63 4.39 -7.74
N HIS A 127 26.64 5.14 -7.30
CA HIS A 127 26.48 6.17 -6.30
C HIS A 127 26.26 7.54 -6.96
N ILE A 128 25.10 8.15 -6.71
CA ILE A 128 24.87 9.55 -7.08
C ILE A 128 25.69 10.43 -6.13
N THR A 129 26.55 11.29 -6.68
CA THR A 129 27.40 12.22 -5.93
C THR A 129 27.17 13.66 -6.35
N GLY A 130 27.75 14.60 -5.60
CA GLY A 130 27.70 16.04 -5.91
C GLY A 130 26.30 16.66 -5.84
N ALA A 131 26.05 17.63 -6.71
CA ALA A 131 24.82 18.43 -6.72
C ALA A 131 23.55 17.60 -6.96
N ILE A 132 23.64 16.53 -7.76
CA ILE A 132 22.49 15.66 -8.07
C ILE A 132 22.02 14.93 -6.80
N LYS A 133 22.95 14.48 -5.95
CA LYS A 133 22.61 13.85 -4.67
C LYS A 133 21.86 14.84 -3.78
N GLN A 134 22.35 16.07 -3.66
CA GLN A 134 21.70 17.09 -2.84
C GLN A 134 20.31 17.44 -3.36
N LEU A 135 20.13 17.52 -4.69
CA LEU A 135 18.82 17.72 -5.30
C LEU A 135 17.83 16.61 -4.88
N PHE A 136 18.22 15.33 -4.97
CA PHE A 136 17.36 14.23 -4.54
C PHE A 136 17.06 14.25 -3.05
N VAL A 137 18.01 14.66 -2.20
CA VAL A 137 17.80 14.83 -0.76
C VAL A 137 16.80 15.95 -0.47
N TYR A 138 16.89 17.09 -1.16
CA TYR A 138 15.91 18.17 -0.98
C TYR A 138 14.52 17.76 -1.48
N LEU A 139 14.44 17.05 -2.61
CA LEU A 139 13.19 16.51 -3.11
C LEU A 139 12.58 15.48 -2.14
N SER A 140 13.39 14.60 -1.55
CA SER A 140 12.88 13.60 -0.59
C SER A 140 12.35 14.26 0.69
N HIS A 141 13.03 15.29 1.20
CA HIS A 141 12.57 16.06 2.36
C HIS A 141 11.27 16.83 2.07
N ALA A 142 11.11 17.38 0.86
CA ALA A 142 9.88 18.05 0.46
C ALA A 142 8.73 17.07 0.15
N ALA A 143 9.05 15.85 -0.31
CA ALA A 143 8.05 14.85 -0.66
C ALA A 143 7.19 14.44 0.53
N THR A 144 7.79 14.22 1.72
CA THR A 144 7.05 13.82 2.92
C THR A 144 5.90 14.78 3.28
N PRO A 145 6.12 16.09 3.53
CA PRO A 145 5.04 17.01 3.88
C PRO A 145 4.04 17.23 2.74
N LEU A 146 4.50 17.33 1.49
CA LEU A 146 3.60 17.47 0.33
C LEU A 146 2.67 16.27 0.18
N SER A 147 3.18 15.09 0.48
CA SER A 147 2.42 13.86 0.39
C SER A 147 1.30 13.78 1.44
N LEU A 148 1.56 14.24 2.67
CA LEU A 148 0.54 14.36 3.71
C LEU A 148 -0.50 15.44 3.36
N MET A 149 -0.08 16.60 2.85
CA MET A 149 -1.01 17.64 2.38
C MET A 149 -1.91 17.15 1.25
N SER A 150 -1.35 16.37 0.31
CA SER A 150 -2.11 15.79 -0.81
C SER A 150 -3.15 14.77 -0.33
N VAL A 151 -2.81 13.96 0.68
CA VAL A 151 -3.77 13.04 1.33
C VAL A 151 -4.89 13.83 2.00
N GLY A 152 -4.55 14.91 2.71
CA GLY A 152 -5.51 15.84 3.33
C GLY A 152 -6.48 16.45 2.32
N ALA A 153 -5.96 17.00 1.22
CA ALA A 153 -6.76 17.65 0.18
C ALA A 153 -7.64 16.67 -0.63
N GLY A 154 -7.22 15.39 -0.73
CA GLY A 154 -7.95 14.36 -1.47
C GLY A 154 -9.07 13.68 -0.69
N LEU A 155 -9.27 14.00 0.59
CA LEU A 155 -10.32 13.42 1.44
C LEU A 155 -11.69 13.93 0.99
N ILE A 156 -12.46 13.05 0.36
CA ILE A 156 -13.87 13.31 0.03
C ILE A 156 -14.72 12.75 1.16
N VAL A 157 -15.32 13.63 1.97
CA VAL A 157 -16.24 13.25 3.05
C VAL A 157 -17.62 12.94 2.45
N SER A 158 -17.70 11.85 1.70
CA SER A 158 -18.95 11.34 1.14
C SER A 158 -18.92 9.80 1.16
N MET A 159 -19.88 9.21 1.88
CA MET A 159 -20.00 7.76 2.00
C MET A 159 -21.24 7.25 1.28
N HIS A 160 -21.04 6.25 0.42
CA HIS A 160 -22.13 5.57 -0.26
C HIS A 160 -22.81 4.55 0.66
N ILE A 161 -23.89 4.98 1.31
CA ILE A 161 -24.64 4.18 2.31
C ILE A 161 -25.10 2.81 1.75
N ARG A 162 -25.45 2.74 0.47
CA ARG A 162 -25.92 1.49 -0.17
C ARG A 162 -24.84 0.40 -0.25
N LYS A 163 -23.56 0.76 -0.20
CA LYS A 163 -22.41 -0.16 -0.30
C LYS A 163 -21.64 -0.27 1.02
N LEU A 164 -22.26 0.16 2.13
CA LEU A 164 -21.59 0.27 3.43
C LEU A 164 -21.00 -1.05 3.90
N VAL A 165 -21.69 -2.18 3.70
CA VAL A 165 -21.19 -3.51 4.08
C VAL A 165 -19.87 -3.83 3.37
N SER A 166 -19.80 -3.62 2.06
CA SER A 166 -18.61 -3.85 1.25
C SER A 166 -17.46 -2.89 1.61
N ILE A 167 -17.78 -1.62 1.86
CA ILE A 167 -16.81 -0.60 2.27
C ILE A 167 -16.23 -0.95 3.65
N SER A 168 -17.09 -1.30 4.61
CA SER A 168 -16.68 -1.74 5.95
C SER A 168 -15.87 -3.02 5.90
N TYR A 169 -16.25 -3.98 5.06
CA TYR A 169 -15.49 -5.22 4.86
C TYR A 169 -14.06 -4.94 4.38
N ALA A 170 -13.89 -4.17 3.29
CA ALA A 170 -12.57 -3.79 2.79
C ALA A 170 -11.74 -3.03 3.85
N THR A 171 -12.39 -2.13 4.58
CA THR A 171 -11.77 -1.33 5.65
C THR A 171 -11.29 -2.21 6.81
N MET A 172 -12.09 -3.17 7.26
CA MET A 172 -11.74 -4.11 8.33
C MET A 172 -10.62 -5.06 7.91
N LEU A 173 -10.64 -5.51 6.65
CA LEU A 173 -9.55 -6.31 6.12
C LEU A 173 -8.23 -5.52 6.12
N LYS A 174 -8.28 -4.25 5.70
CA LYS A 174 -7.07 -3.43 5.60
C LYS A 174 -6.52 -2.99 6.95
N LEU A 175 -7.38 -2.49 7.85
CA LEU A 175 -6.94 -1.84 9.09
C LEU A 175 -6.89 -2.75 10.31
N VAL A 176 -7.50 -3.95 10.25
CA VAL A 176 -7.54 -4.90 11.36
C VAL A 176 -6.94 -6.24 10.97
N THR A 177 -7.48 -6.86 9.91
CA THR A 177 -7.07 -8.23 9.53
C THR A 177 -5.62 -8.26 9.05
N MET A 178 -5.23 -7.34 8.16
CA MET A 178 -3.86 -7.29 7.63
C MET A 178 -2.81 -7.01 8.71
N PRO A 179 -3.02 -6.07 9.66
CA PRO A 179 -2.13 -5.91 10.80
C PRO A 179 -2.04 -7.13 11.72
N LEU A 180 -3.17 -7.74 12.10
CA LEU A 180 -3.15 -8.91 12.98
C LEU A 180 -2.35 -10.07 12.36
N ILE A 181 -2.55 -10.33 11.06
CA ILE A 181 -1.79 -11.34 10.34
C ILE A 181 -0.30 -10.96 10.28
N THR A 182 0.00 -9.69 10.02
CA THR A 182 1.40 -9.22 9.92
C THR A 182 2.11 -9.34 11.27
N ILE A 183 1.47 -8.96 12.37
CA ILE A 183 2.00 -9.11 13.74
C ILE A 183 2.28 -10.59 14.03
N ALA A 184 1.32 -11.46 13.76
CA ALA A 184 1.49 -12.91 13.96
C ALA A 184 2.67 -13.47 13.16
N LEU A 185 2.84 -13.05 11.90
CA LEU A 185 3.95 -13.48 11.05
C LEU A 185 5.30 -12.91 11.49
N VAL A 186 5.35 -11.64 11.89
CA VAL A 186 6.56 -11.00 12.43
C VAL A 186 7.03 -11.75 13.68
N HIS A 187 6.12 -12.09 14.59
CA HIS A 187 6.45 -12.92 15.77
C HIS A 187 6.86 -14.33 15.38
N TYR A 188 6.16 -14.97 14.45
CA TYR A 188 6.48 -16.32 13.98
C TYR A 188 7.88 -16.42 13.37
N PHE A 189 8.30 -15.42 12.59
CA PHE A 189 9.65 -15.36 12.04
C PHE A 189 10.71 -14.87 13.03
N GLY A 190 10.32 -14.49 14.26
CA GLY A 190 11.25 -13.95 15.26
C GLY A 190 11.87 -12.62 14.85
N ALA A 191 11.20 -11.84 14.00
CA ALA A 191 11.70 -10.55 13.55
C ALA A 191 11.54 -9.49 14.66
N THR A 192 12.60 -8.72 14.90
CA THR A 192 12.67 -7.73 15.99
C THR A 192 13.20 -6.38 15.53
N GLY A 193 13.06 -5.36 16.38
CA GLY A 193 13.60 -4.02 16.15
C GLY A 193 12.88 -3.25 15.04
N VAL A 194 13.51 -2.17 14.58
CA VAL A 194 12.92 -1.24 13.60
C VAL A 194 12.38 -1.92 12.34
N PRO A 195 13.04 -2.92 11.73
CA PRO A 195 12.50 -3.63 10.56
C PRO A 195 11.13 -4.29 10.81
N ALA A 196 10.93 -4.90 11.98
CA ALA A 196 9.66 -5.51 12.37
C ALA A 196 8.57 -4.44 12.56
N SER A 197 8.93 -3.32 13.18
CA SER A 197 8.05 -2.16 13.38
C SER A 197 7.57 -1.57 12.06
N ILE A 198 8.47 -1.46 11.08
CA ILE A 198 8.17 -0.96 9.73
C ILE A 198 7.23 -1.92 9.00
N ALA A 199 7.40 -3.25 9.15
CA ALA A 199 6.45 -4.23 8.60
C ALA A 199 5.04 -4.08 9.18
N ILE A 200 4.93 -3.91 10.51
CA ILE A 200 3.65 -3.70 11.18
C ILE A 200 3.04 -2.37 10.75
N LEU A 201 3.81 -1.28 10.71
CA LEU A 201 3.33 0.01 10.22
C LEU A 201 2.83 -0.07 8.78
N TYR A 202 3.52 -0.75 7.87
CA TYR A 202 3.08 -0.98 6.49
C TYR A 202 1.68 -1.59 6.41
N SER A 203 1.39 -2.56 7.29
CA SER A 203 0.09 -3.22 7.31
C SER A 203 -1.02 -2.30 7.81
N ALA A 204 -0.70 -1.37 8.72
CA ALA A 204 -1.67 -0.51 9.42
C ALA A 204 -2.00 0.82 8.70
N VAL A 205 -1.17 1.28 7.75
CA VAL A 205 -1.45 2.51 7.00
C VAL A 205 -2.68 2.36 6.08
N PRO A 206 -3.39 3.46 5.73
CA PRO A 206 -4.62 3.38 4.96
C PRO A 206 -4.41 2.91 3.51
N CYS A 207 -5.51 2.70 2.78
CA CYS A 207 -5.47 2.35 1.36
C CYS A 207 -4.84 3.48 0.51
N ALA A 208 -4.22 3.11 -0.61
CA ALA A 208 -3.59 4.04 -1.55
C ALA A 208 -4.63 4.94 -2.24
N GLY A 209 -4.40 6.26 -2.25
CA GLY A 209 -5.30 7.21 -2.94
C GLY A 209 -5.36 7.03 -4.46
N ASN A 210 -4.25 6.59 -5.08
CA ASN A 210 -4.20 6.31 -6.53
C ASN A 210 -5.04 5.08 -6.96
N ALA A 211 -5.59 4.32 -6.01
CA ALA A 211 -6.56 3.27 -6.30
C ALA A 211 -7.86 3.83 -6.94
N TYR A 212 -8.26 5.04 -6.57
CA TYR A 212 -9.42 5.72 -7.17
C TYR A 212 -9.24 5.93 -8.68
N ILE A 213 -8.08 6.45 -9.08
CA ILE A 213 -7.76 6.73 -10.48
C ILE A 213 -7.75 5.42 -11.26
N LEU A 214 -7.13 4.37 -10.71
CA LEU A 214 -7.08 3.06 -11.36
C LEU A 214 -8.48 2.44 -11.50
N ALA A 215 -9.31 2.52 -10.46
CA ALA A 215 -10.70 2.07 -10.49
C ALA A 215 -11.48 2.78 -11.62
N ARG A 216 -11.38 4.10 -11.69
CA ARG A 216 -12.06 4.89 -12.73
C ARG A 216 -11.57 4.58 -14.15
N GLN A 217 -10.28 4.34 -14.33
CA GLN A 217 -9.68 4.08 -15.65
C GLN A 217 -9.93 2.66 -16.16
N MET A 218 -9.98 1.66 -15.26
CA MET A 218 -10.09 0.25 -15.63
C MET A 218 -11.47 -0.36 -15.30
N GLY A 219 -12.49 0.47 -15.06
CA GLY A 219 -13.88 0.01 -14.99
C GLY A 219 -14.31 -0.59 -13.65
N GLY A 220 -13.67 -0.16 -12.57
CA GLY A 220 -14.06 -0.50 -11.20
C GLY A 220 -15.02 0.53 -10.61
N ASP A 221 -15.57 0.19 -9.46
CA ASP A 221 -16.49 1.04 -8.72
C ASP A 221 -15.73 2.15 -7.99
N HIS A 222 -15.46 3.24 -8.72
CA HIS A 222 -14.68 4.38 -8.24
C HIS A 222 -15.37 5.14 -7.10
N GLU A 223 -16.70 5.14 -7.02
CA GLU A 223 -17.45 5.72 -5.90
C GLU A 223 -17.23 4.94 -4.60
N ALA A 224 -17.35 3.61 -4.66
CA ALA A 224 -17.05 2.76 -3.50
C ALA A 224 -15.56 2.85 -3.12
N MET A 225 -14.66 2.91 -4.11
CA MET A 225 -13.23 3.09 -3.87
C MET A 225 -12.92 4.41 -3.16
N ALA A 226 -13.56 5.51 -3.55
CA ALA A 226 -13.43 6.79 -2.86
C ALA A 226 -13.87 6.68 -1.39
N SER A 227 -15.01 6.05 -1.13
CA SER A 227 -15.47 5.81 0.25
C SER A 227 -14.50 4.92 1.05
N ILE A 228 -13.95 3.86 0.47
CA ILE A 228 -12.94 3.00 1.13
C ILE A 228 -11.67 3.81 1.46
N ILE A 229 -11.18 4.64 0.55
CA ILE A 229 -10.00 5.49 0.79
C ILE A 229 -10.29 6.45 1.94
N THR A 230 -11.43 7.13 1.94
CA THR A 230 -11.83 8.03 3.02
C THR A 230 -11.96 7.29 4.35
N SER A 231 -12.70 6.18 4.39
CA SER A 231 -12.89 5.39 5.62
C SER A 231 -11.57 4.86 6.17
N THR A 232 -10.73 4.26 5.34
CA THR A 232 -9.42 3.78 5.78
C THR A 232 -8.52 4.92 6.24
N THR A 233 -8.52 6.06 5.56
CA THR A 233 -7.70 7.22 5.94
C THR A 233 -8.11 7.77 7.31
N LEU A 234 -9.41 8.01 7.53
CA LEU A 234 -9.91 8.53 8.81
C LEU A 234 -9.70 7.53 9.95
N LEU A 235 -10.05 6.26 9.74
CA LEU A 235 -9.91 5.24 10.78
C LEU A 235 -8.46 4.86 11.05
N SER A 236 -7.56 5.04 10.07
CA SER A 236 -6.12 4.75 10.25
C SER A 236 -5.48 5.59 11.34
N ILE A 237 -6.00 6.79 11.61
CA ILE A 237 -5.52 7.64 12.71
C ILE A 237 -5.62 6.89 14.04
N ILE A 238 -6.74 6.20 14.26
CA ILE A 238 -6.97 5.44 15.50
C ILE A 238 -6.26 4.10 15.44
N THR A 239 -6.39 3.36 14.33
CA THR A 239 -5.85 1.99 14.25
C THR A 239 -4.33 1.96 14.24
N VAL A 240 -3.66 2.89 13.55
CA VAL A 240 -2.19 2.97 13.56
C VAL A 240 -1.69 3.25 14.98
N THR A 241 -2.28 4.22 15.68
CA THR A 241 -1.90 4.55 17.06
C THR A 241 -2.10 3.36 17.99
N PHE A 242 -3.23 2.65 17.88
CA PHE A 242 -3.52 1.50 18.73
C PHE A 242 -2.58 0.32 18.43
N ILE A 243 -2.42 -0.04 17.16
CA ILE A 243 -1.58 -1.17 16.74
C ILE A 243 -0.13 -0.93 17.16
N LEU A 244 0.44 0.23 16.82
CA LEU A 244 1.84 0.52 17.17
C LEU A 244 2.04 0.79 18.66
N GLY A 245 1.03 1.29 19.38
CA GLY A 245 1.10 1.42 20.83
C GLY A 245 1.00 0.09 21.58
N SER A 246 0.30 -0.90 21.00
CA SER A 246 0.12 -2.24 21.61
C SER A 246 1.30 -3.17 21.39
N VAL A 247 2.02 -3.01 20.27
CA VAL A 247 3.25 -3.75 20.01
C VAL A 247 4.36 -2.98 20.70
N ALA A 248 4.81 -3.44 21.86
CA ALA A 248 5.97 -2.88 22.54
C ALA A 248 7.17 -2.95 21.57
N LEU A 249 7.58 -1.78 21.07
CA LEU A 249 8.70 -1.58 20.16
C LEU A 249 10.03 -1.68 20.90
#